data_AF-A0A1V5PVI4-F1
#
_entry.id   AF-A0A1V5PVI4-F1
#
_cell.length_a   1.000
_cell.length_b   1.000
_cell.length_c   1.000
_cell.angle_alpha   90.00
_cell.angle_beta   90.00
_cell.angle_gamma   90.00
#
_symmetry.space_group_name_H-M   'P 1'
#
loop_
_entity.id
_entity.type
_entity.pdbx_description
1 polymer ?
#
loop_
_entity_poly.entity_id
_entity_poly.type
_entity_poly.pdbx_seq_one_letter_code
_entity_poly.pdbx_strand_id
1 'polypeptide(L)'
;MTKNMNKSIDNSKKHATGKSSNIKMLAAALSLLLLISFVSYFAFSCFLKPREKNIHSSDKAEVLSGNAAENASEELTESPAEVEESAGDYRSYFLTSEMSAALIIDDEKGLYDRDLKIIKNSNGSVFTISETLDAGSRIKFGIVISMGQEFKSEDYQAVVRFDGGLEKIKMLEDKDGILYDPFSKNIIIKKEVFNSPKDIILEFSATVQKDAENGQELKLSISINRRNKQVFQSSINGRINAVADFSRSSMSVRDLNGGDLWAKEIINYEVKIINSGKGRSRELIVKCPVPAGTGLADGSVQPGDFILSKDKSFISWSIGMLKPGEVKVLSYRVFTADYLTYRTAVKSGFTVMEKNTEKELFKADAPEIFTEQYSYQTIVCMGDSQIVVTEWPLILDGLLEMQYPHAEFDTILSGIRGEMAINAISRFDNDIRPCKPDIIILGYGCNDAGSPPAFFKYHMGILIQQALSTGAKVFVHGIGYIDTANHLWSEKSNYTLFNEMLKKEICPAYGVEYIDIYPSFQKDPAKFMRKDGMHWSKEGADLVAHEVFKKIVQSLDSNGNIKD
;
A
#
# COMPACT_ATOMS: atom_id res chain seq x y z
N MET A 1 39.02 -64.10 2.77
CA MET A 1 38.59 -62.93 1.98
C MET A 1 37.20 -63.09 1.32
N THR A 2 36.26 -63.85 1.92
CA THR A 2 34.94 -64.16 1.28
C THR A 2 33.73 -63.89 2.18
N LYS A 3 33.87 -63.11 3.25
CA LYS A 3 32.73 -62.67 4.11
C LYS A 3 32.28 -61.21 3.90
N ASN A 4 33.02 -60.41 3.14
CA ASN A 4 32.70 -58.98 2.92
C ASN A 4 31.99 -58.67 1.59
N MET A 5 31.75 -59.65 0.71
CA MET A 5 31.07 -59.41 -0.58
C MET A 5 29.53 -59.52 -0.51
N ASN A 6 28.96 -60.27 0.46
CA ASN A 6 27.50 -60.47 0.52
C ASN A 6 26.72 -59.32 1.18
N LYS A 7 27.39 -58.39 1.88
CA LYS A 7 26.72 -57.23 2.52
C LYS A 7 26.48 -56.05 1.58
N SER A 8 27.16 -56.02 0.42
CA SER A 8 27.03 -54.94 -0.57
C SER A 8 25.88 -55.14 -1.55
N ILE A 9 25.39 -56.37 -1.72
CA ILE A 9 24.34 -56.72 -2.69
C ILE A 9 22.93 -56.52 -2.09
N ASP A 10 22.77 -56.62 -0.78
CA ASP A 10 21.48 -56.38 -0.11
C ASP A 10 21.14 -54.89 0.05
N ASN A 11 22.15 -54.01 0.12
CA ASN A 11 21.93 -52.56 0.20
C ASN A 11 21.56 -51.92 -1.15
N SER A 12 21.95 -52.51 -2.28
CA SER A 12 21.57 -51.99 -3.62
C SER A 12 20.11 -52.34 -3.99
N LYS A 13 19.58 -53.47 -3.52
CA LYS A 13 18.17 -53.84 -3.72
C LYS A 13 17.17 -53.00 -2.92
N LYS A 14 17.54 -52.52 -1.72
CA LYS A 14 16.68 -51.61 -0.92
C LYS A 14 16.62 -50.17 -1.46
N HIS A 15 17.65 -49.71 -2.18
CA HIS A 15 17.62 -48.38 -2.81
C HIS A 15 16.82 -48.32 -4.12
N ALA A 16 16.70 -49.45 -4.84
CA ALA A 16 15.94 -49.52 -6.09
C ALA A 16 14.42 -49.50 -5.88
N THR A 17 13.92 -50.07 -4.77
CA THR A 17 12.48 -50.12 -4.47
C THR A 17 11.92 -48.77 -3.99
N GLY A 18 12.73 -47.97 -3.29
CA GLY A 18 12.35 -46.62 -2.83
C GLY A 18 12.28 -45.56 -3.94
N LYS A 19 13.06 -45.69 -5.02
CA LYS A 19 12.95 -44.79 -6.19
C LYS A 19 11.65 -45.01 -6.98
N SER A 20 11.12 -46.24 -7.02
CA SER A 20 9.88 -46.52 -7.76
C SER A 20 8.62 -46.03 -7.03
N SER A 21 8.60 -45.95 -5.70
CA SER A 21 7.46 -45.40 -4.96
C SER A 21 7.37 -43.88 -5.09
N ASN A 22 8.50 -43.18 -5.12
CA ASN A 22 8.53 -41.72 -5.28
C ASN A 22 8.08 -41.29 -6.70
N ILE A 23 8.41 -42.07 -7.73
CA ILE A 23 7.93 -41.80 -9.11
C ILE A 23 6.42 -42.03 -9.23
N LYS A 24 5.87 -43.07 -8.58
CA LYS A 24 4.41 -43.31 -8.55
C LYS A 24 3.66 -42.23 -7.78
N MET A 25 4.25 -41.69 -6.71
CA MET A 25 3.66 -40.60 -5.93
C MET A 25 3.67 -39.27 -6.71
N LEU A 26 4.74 -38.99 -7.46
CA LEU A 26 4.84 -37.83 -8.34
C LEU A 26 3.81 -37.88 -9.49
N ALA A 27 3.64 -39.06 -10.11
CA ALA A 27 2.65 -39.26 -11.17
C ALA A 27 1.19 -39.13 -10.67
N ALA A 28 0.91 -39.57 -9.44
CA ALA A 28 -0.39 -39.38 -8.81
C ALA A 28 -0.67 -37.90 -8.50
N ALA A 29 0.33 -37.16 -8.02
CA ALA A 29 0.22 -35.72 -7.78
C ALA A 29 0.00 -34.92 -9.08
N LEU A 30 0.71 -35.27 -10.16
CA LEU A 30 0.50 -34.65 -11.48
C LEU A 30 -0.89 -34.95 -12.05
N SER A 31 -1.40 -36.17 -11.85
CA SER A 31 -2.74 -36.56 -12.28
C SER A 31 -3.83 -35.80 -11.52
N LEU A 32 -3.62 -35.53 -10.23
CA LEU A 32 -4.55 -34.75 -9.40
C LEU A 32 -4.56 -33.26 -9.81
N LEU A 33 -3.40 -32.69 -10.14
CA LEU A 33 -3.28 -31.31 -10.66
C LEU A 33 -3.95 -31.13 -12.02
N LEU A 34 -3.83 -32.11 -12.92
CA LEU A 34 -4.54 -32.13 -14.19
C LEU A 34 -6.06 -32.24 -14.01
N LEU A 35 -6.52 -33.03 -13.04
CA LEU A 35 -7.94 -33.17 -12.74
C LEU A 35 -8.55 -31.86 -12.19
N ILE A 36 -7.83 -31.17 -11.30
CA ILE A 36 -8.27 -29.87 -10.75
C ILE A 36 -8.37 -28.82 -11.86
N SER A 37 -7.38 -28.79 -12.76
CA SER A 37 -7.36 -27.87 -13.91
C SER A 37 -8.53 -28.12 -14.87
N PHE A 38 -8.91 -29.38 -15.08
CA PHE A 38 -10.05 -29.75 -15.92
C PHE A 38 -11.40 -29.34 -15.30
N VAL A 39 -11.55 -29.47 -13.97
CA VAL A 39 -12.76 -29.06 -13.24
C VAL A 39 -12.92 -27.54 -13.24
N SER A 40 -11.82 -26.79 -13.11
CA SER A 40 -11.83 -25.32 -13.20
C SER A 40 -12.17 -24.82 -14.60
N TYR A 41 -11.67 -25.50 -15.65
CA TYR A 41 -12.01 -25.16 -17.05
C TYR A 41 -13.49 -25.41 -17.36
N PHE A 42 -14.06 -26.51 -16.86
CA PHE A 42 -15.47 -26.83 -17.06
C PHE A 42 -16.40 -25.86 -16.32
N ALA A 43 -16.05 -25.45 -15.09
CA ALA A 43 -16.78 -24.45 -14.33
C ALA A 43 -16.79 -23.08 -15.03
N PHE A 44 -15.72 -22.72 -15.73
CA PHE A 44 -15.63 -21.46 -16.48
C PHE A 44 -16.44 -21.48 -17.78
N SER A 45 -16.52 -22.62 -18.47
CA SER A 45 -17.31 -22.76 -19.70
C SER A 45 -18.83 -22.72 -19.49
N CYS A 46 -19.33 -22.98 -18.28
CA CYS A 46 -20.76 -22.95 -17.97
C CYS A 46 -21.33 -21.55 -17.68
N PHE A 47 -20.48 -20.51 -17.61
CA PHE A 47 -20.91 -19.14 -17.27
C PHE A 47 -21.04 -18.16 -18.45
N LEU A 48 -20.77 -18.62 -19.68
CA LEU A 48 -20.91 -17.78 -20.87
C LEU A 48 -22.18 -18.16 -21.66
N LYS A 49 -23.29 -17.48 -21.36
CA LYS A 49 -24.43 -17.38 -22.28
C LYS A 49 -24.18 -16.22 -23.27
N PRO A 50 -24.49 -16.38 -24.57
CA PRO A 50 -24.34 -15.31 -25.54
C PRO A 50 -25.49 -14.30 -25.42
N ARG A 51 -25.15 -13.01 -25.41
CA ARG A 51 -26.11 -11.90 -25.48
C ARG A 51 -26.27 -11.49 -26.94
N GLU A 52 -27.50 -11.60 -27.44
CA GLU A 52 -27.89 -11.23 -28.80
C GLU A 52 -27.65 -9.74 -29.09
N LYS A 53 -27.15 -9.47 -30.30
CA LYS A 53 -27.12 -8.14 -30.92
C LYS A 53 -28.50 -7.84 -31.49
N ASN A 54 -29.04 -6.66 -31.20
CA ASN A 54 -30.00 -6.02 -32.10
C ASN A 54 -29.55 -4.58 -32.41
N ILE A 55 -29.59 -4.29 -33.70
CA ILE A 55 -29.19 -3.05 -34.38
C ILE A 55 -30.47 -2.27 -34.73
N HIS A 56 -30.36 -0.94 -34.68
CA HIS A 56 -31.16 0.16 -35.28
C HIS A 56 -31.57 1.18 -34.23
N SER A 57 -31.55 2.48 -34.44
CA SER A 57 -31.03 3.34 -35.50
C SER A 57 -30.98 4.76 -34.91
N SER A 58 -30.02 5.56 -35.37
CA SER A 58 -29.85 6.98 -35.02
C SER A 58 -30.93 7.88 -35.63
N ASP A 59 -31.38 8.89 -34.87
CA ASP A 59 -31.76 10.24 -35.34
C ASP A 59 -31.70 11.17 -34.10
N LYS A 60 -30.73 12.10 -34.01
CA LYS A 60 -30.77 13.52 -34.40
C LYS A 60 -31.98 14.32 -33.84
N ALA A 61 -31.72 15.21 -32.86
CA ALA A 61 -31.79 16.68 -32.99
C ALA A 61 -32.00 17.42 -31.64
N GLU A 62 -31.23 18.51 -31.46
CA GLU A 62 -31.57 19.83 -30.86
C GLU A 62 -32.15 19.87 -29.43
N VAL A 63 -31.43 20.38 -28.41
CA VAL A 63 -31.12 21.80 -28.12
C VAL A 63 -32.31 22.74 -28.39
N LEU A 64 -32.98 23.19 -27.34
CA LEU A 64 -33.23 24.62 -27.07
C LEU A 64 -33.86 24.84 -25.68
N SER A 65 -33.21 25.75 -24.97
CA SER A 65 -33.68 26.53 -23.83
C SER A 65 -34.95 27.33 -24.13
N GLY A 66 -35.79 27.58 -23.11
CA GLY A 66 -36.82 28.61 -23.21
C GLY A 66 -37.70 28.72 -21.96
N ASN A 67 -37.49 29.79 -21.21
CA ASN A 67 -38.38 30.33 -20.17
C ASN A 67 -39.82 30.49 -20.66
N ALA A 68 -40.80 30.35 -19.75
CA ALA A 68 -41.74 31.43 -19.42
C ALA A 68 -42.75 30.97 -18.36
N ALA A 69 -43.05 31.89 -17.46
CA ALA A 69 -44.06 31.82 -16.42
C ALA A 69 -45.46 32.18 -16.96
N GLU A 70 -46.43 32.05 -16.05
CA GLU A 70 -47.73 32.72 -15.95
C GLU A 70 -49.03 31.98 -16.36
N ASN A 71 -49.80 31.73 -15.29
CA ASN A 71 -51.22 32.08 -15.08
C ASN A 71 -52.34 31.25 -15.73
N ALA A 72 -53.15 30.65 -14.85
CA ALA A 72 -54.62 30.68 -14.74
C ALA A 72 -55.08 29.38 -14.03
N SER A 73 -55.45 29.40 -12.75
CA SER A 73 -56.78 29.69 -12.20
C SER A 73 -57.91 28.83 -12.79
N GLU A 74 -58.41 27.87 -12.00
CA GLU A 74 -59.85 27.63 -11.87
C GLU A 74 -60.17 26.91 -10.55
N GLU A 75 -61.12 27.49 -9.83
CA GLU A 75 -61.74 27.06 -8.59
C GLU A 75 -62.55 25.77 -8.77
N LEU A 76 -62.70 25.00 -7.70
CA LEU A 76 -64.02 24.48 -7.30
C LEU A 76 -64.05 24.33 -5.77
N THR A 77 -64.86 25.20 -5.18
CA THR A 77 -65.34 25.26 -3.81
C THR A 77 -66.33 24.14 -3.53
N GLU A 78 -66.27 23.53 -2.33
CA GLU A 78 -67.45 23.11 -1.59
C GLU A 78 -67.12 22.99 -0.09
N SER A 79 -67.86 23.76 0.72
CA SER A 79 -68.08 23.62 2.17
C SER A 79 -69.56 23.92 2.41
N PRO A 80 -70.14 23.86 3.62
CA PRO A 80 -69.79 23.18 4.87
C PRO A 80 -71.01 22.44 5.49
N ALA A 81 -70.83 21.74 6.61
CA ALA A 81 -71.92 21.53 7.58
C ALA A 81 -71.36 21.35 9.00
N GLU A 82 -71.65 22.36 9.82
CA GLU A 82 -71.46 22.47 11.28
C GLU A 82 -72.44 21.57 12.05
N VAL A 83 -72.08 21.18 13.28
CA VAL A 83 -72.94 21.34 14.47
C VAL A 83 -72.06 21.64 15.70
N GLU A 84 -72.27 22.85 16.22
CA GLU A 84 -72.11 23.44 17.57
C GLU A 84 -72.29 22.49 18.78
N GLU A 85 -72.04 22.80 20.05
CA GLU A 85 -71.29 23.78 20.84
C GLU A 85 -71.66 23.43 22.31
N SER A 86 -70.73 23.53 23.26
CA SER A 86 -71.11 23.91 24.64
C SER A 86 -69.91 24.55 25.32
N ALA A 87 -69.82 25.87 25.16
CA ALA A 87 -68.98 26.73 25.96
C ALA A 87 -69.67 26.96 27.32
N GLY A 88 -69.07 26.41 28.37
CA GLY A 88 -69.45 26.64 29.77
C GLY A 88 -68.28 27.19 30.57
N ASP A 89 -68.19 28.52 30.58
CA ASP A 89 -67.71 29.39 31.65
C ASP A 89 -66.67 28.82 32.66
N TYR A 90 -65.39 29.14 32.44
CA TYR A 90 -64.45 29.38 33.55
C TYR A 90 -63.70 30.68 33.27
N ARG A 91 -64.30 31.79 33.73
CA ARG A 91 -63.65 33.01 34.25
C ARG A 91 -62.16 33.13 33.92
N SER A 92 -61.88 33.94 32.89
CA SER A 92 -60.62 34.63 32.69
C SER A 92 -60.27 35.44 33.94
N TYR A 93 -59.43 34.88 34.80
CA TYR A 93 -58.58 35.72 35.64
C TYR A 93 -57.53 36.32 34.71
N PHE A 94 -57.67 37.61 34.43
CA PHE A 94 -56.54 38.43 33.99
C PHE A 94 -55.38 38.15 34.95
N LEU A 95 -54.34 37.47 34.46
CA LEU A 95 -53.04 37.43 35.12
C LEU A 95 -52.12 38.38 34.35
N THR A 96 -51.85 39.45 35.06
CA THR A 96 -50.95 40.57 34.81
C THR A 96 -49.59 40.14 34.22
N SER A 97 -49.09 40.96 33.29
CA SER A 97 -47.79 40.84 32.62
C SER A 97 -46.62 41.18 33.57
N GLU A 98 -46.39 40.37 34.60
CA GLU A 98 -45.54 40.79 35.71
C GLU A 98 -44.03 40.51 35.54
N MET A 99 -43.59 39.41 34.94
CA MET A 99 -42.16 39.11 34.75
C MET A 99 -41.90 38.21 33.54
N SER A 100 -40.80 38.45 32.83
CA SER A 100 -40.32 37.56 31.77
C SER A 100 -38.82 37.34 31.88
N ALA A 101 -38.33 36.12 31.62
CA ALA A 101 -36.91 35.86 31.53
C ALA A 101 -36.54 35.21 30.18
N ALA A 102 -35.41 35.63 29.61
CA ALA A 102 -34.85 35.16 28.36
C ALA A 102 -33.41 34.70 28.54
N LEU A 103 -32.98 33.79 27.68
CA LEU A 103 -31.67 33.15 27.75
C LEU A 103 -31.07 33.08 26.34
N ILE A 104 -29.81 33.48 26.20
CA ILE A 104 -29.13 33.67 24.91
C ILE A 104 -27.81 32.92 24.96
N ILE A 105 -27.55 31.95 24.08
CA ILE A 105 -26.27 31.20 24.01
C ILE A 105 -25.64 31.39 22.62
N ASP A 106 -24.37 31.77 22.57
CA ASP A 106 -23.64 32.04 21.32
C ASP A 106 -22.30 31.29 21.24
N ASP A 107 -21.92 30.86 20.03
CA ASP A 107 -20.65 30.21 19.72
C ASP A 107 -19.61 31.26 19.27
N GLU A 108 -18.37 31.17 19.78
CA GLU A 108 -17.34 32.19 19.54
C GLU A 108 -16.81 32.27 18.07
N LYS A 109 -17.38 31.53 17.10
CA LYS A 109 -16.96 31.57 15.68
C LYS A 109 -17.83 32.48 14.81
N GLY A 110 -18.93 33.04 15.33
CA GLY A 110 -19.72 34.10 14.67
C GLY A 110 -19.20 35.49 15.02
N LEU A 111 -19.03 36.35 14.01
CA LEU A 111 -18.58 37.74 14.14
C LEU A 111 -19.28 38.48 15.29
N TYR A 112 -18.48 39.08 16.17
CA TYR A 112 -18.89 40.12 17.10
C TYR A 112 -19.86 41.12 16.43
N ASP A 113 -21.14 41.06 16.79
CA ASP A 113 -21.95 42.27 16.89
C ASP A 113 -21.88 42.69 18.36
N ARG A 114 -21.40 43.90 18.64
CA ARG A 114 -21.26 44.43 20.01
C ARG A 114 -22.61 44.74 20.66
N ASP A 115 -23.69 44.42 19.98
CA ASP A 115 -25.05 44.55 20.45
C ASP A 115 -25.62 43.15 20.71
N LEU A 116 -25.64 42.74 21.97
CA LEU A 116 -26.63 41.76 22.46
C LEU A 116 -28.02 42.34 22.16
N LYS A 117 -28.55 42.10 20.95
CA LYS A 117 -29.88 42.58 20.55
C LYS A 117 -30.94 41.79 21.31
N ILE A 118 -31.43 42.38 22.39
CA ILE A 118 -32.66 42.00 23.05
C ILE A 118 -33.82 42.33 22.09
N ILE A 119 -34.25 41.38 21.26
CA ILE A 119 -35.48 41.52 20.48
C ILE A 119 -36.65 41.07 21.37
N LYS A 120 -37.31 42.04 22.03
CA LYS A 120 -38.60 41.81 22.69
C LYS A 120 -39.67 41.60 21.62
N ASN A 121 -40.31 40.43 21.59
CA ASN A 121 -41.59 40.27 20.91
C ASN A 121 -42.72 40.28 21.95
N SER A 122 -43.90 40.79 21.58
CA SER A 122 -45.03 41.11 22.47
C SER A 122 -45.60 39.93 23.27
N ASN A 123 -45.11 38.71 23.04
CA ASN A 123 -45.62 37.47 23.63
C ASN A 123 -44.55 36.72 24.48
N GLY A 124 -43.41 37.35 24.80
CA GLY A 124 -42.52 36.90 25.88
C GLY A 124 -41.67 35.65 25.65
N SER A 125 -41.49 35.17 24.41
CA SER A 125 -40.58 34.05 24.09
C SER A 125 -39.34 34.53 23.33
N VAL A 126 -38.14 34.07 23.71
CA VAL A 126 -36.85 34.36 23.05
C VAL A 126 -36.11 33.04 22.73
N PHE A 127 -35.32 33.13 21.65
CA PHE A 127 -34.76 32.16 20.71
C PHE A 127 -33.85 31.00 21.20
N THR A 128 -33.63 30.11 20.21
CA THR A 128 -32.95 28.84 20.06
C THR A 128 -31.45 28.85 20.42
N ILE A 129 -30.97 27.82 21.13
CA ILE A 129 -29.55 27.42 21.08
C ILE A 129 -29.27 27.09 19.60
N SER A 130 -28.06 27.37 19.09
CA SER A 130 -27.57 26.58 17.95
C SER A 130 -27.88 25.11 18.26
N GLU A 131 -28.61 24.41 17.39
CA GLU A 131 -29.18 23.09 17.74
C GLU A 131 -28.12 22.11 18.28
N THR A 132 -26.84 22.38 17.98
CA THR A 132 -25.68 21.74 18.57
C THR A 132 -24.57 22.72 18.98
N LEU A 133 -23.81 22.37 20.02
CA LEU A 133 -22.59 23.06 20.49
C LEU A 133 -21.38 22.11 20.40
N ASP A 134 -20.29 22.56 19.79
CA ASP A 134 -19.08 21.74 19.62
C ASP A 134 -18.37 21.47 20.97
N ALA A 135 -18.04 20.21 21.25
CA ALA A 135 -17.27 19.82 22.42
C ALA A 135 -15.93 20.58 22.53
N GLY A 136 -15.60 21.06 23.73
CA GLY A 136 -14.40 21.85 23.99
C GLY A 136 -14.48 23.33 23.59
N SER A 137 -15.56 23.75 22.94
CA SER A 137 -15.73 25.15 22.55
C SER A 137 -15.98 26.03 23.76
N ARG A 138 -15.47 27.26 23.70
CA ARG A 138 -15.87 28.32 24.63
C ARG A 138 -17.15 28.95 24.12
N ILE A 139 -18.08 29.17 25.02
CA ILE A 139 -19.36 29.81 24.73
C ILE A 139 -19.54 31.01 25.65
N LYS A 140 -20.24 32.02 25.14
CA LYS A 140 -20.76 33.11 25.95
C LYS A 140 -22.27 33.06 25.92
N PHE A 141 -22.90 33.35 27.05
CA PHE A 141 -24.35 33.33 27.13
C PHE A 141 -24.88 34.34 28.14
N GLY A 142 -26.07 34.87 27.90
CA GLY A 142 -26.71 35.90 28.69
C GLY A 142 -28.06 35.45 29.25
N ILE A 143 -28.38 35.90 30.46
CA ILE A 143 -29.68 35.75 31.11
C ILE A 143 -30.26 37.14 31.29
N VAL A 144 -31.45 37.37 30.75
CA VAL A 144 -32.18 38.64 30.90
C VAL A 144 -33.43 38.38 31.73
N ILE A 145 -33.62 39.12 32.81
CA ILE A 145 -34.84 39.10 33.62
C ILE A 145 -35.48 40.49 33.54
N SER A 146 -36.66 40.57 32.96
CA SER A 146 -37.45 41.80 32.85
C SER A 146 -38.53 41.85 33.94
N MET A 147 -38.63 43.00 34.60
CA MET A 147 -39.63 43.26 35.65
C MET A 147 -40.67 44.28 35.16
N GLY A 148 -41.96 44.01 35.40
CA GLY A 148 -43.05 44.95 35.13
C GLY A 148 -43.09 46.15 36.11
N GLN A 149 -43.92 47.16 35.81
CA GLN A 149 -43.93 48.45 36.54
C GLN A 149 -44.46 48.41 37.99
N GLU A 150 -44.95 47.28 38.51
CA GLU A 150 -45.54 47.18 39.86
C GLU A 150 -44.75 46.31 40.87
N PHE A 151 -43.43 46.22 40.75
CA PHE A 151 -42.61 45.44 41.69
C PHE A 151 -42.23 46.24 42.95
N LYS A 152 -42.93 45.97 44.07
CA LYS A 152 -42.44 46.28 45.43
C LYS A 152 -41.85 45.01 46.04
N SER A 153 -40.54 44.99 46.21
CA SER A 153 -39.70 43.82 46.44
C SER A 153 -39.36 43.59 47.91
N GLU A 154 -39.73 42.43 48.45
CA GLU A 154 -39.02 41.87 49.63
C GLU A 154 -38.77 40.36 49.57
N ASP A 155 -39.32 39.59 48.62
CA ASP A 155 -39.33 38.12 48.73
C ASP A 155 -38.99 37.30 47.45
N TYR A 156 -38.37 37.90 46.43
CA TYR A 156 -38.02 37.18 45.20
C TYR A 156 -36.59 36.62 45.23
N GLN A 157 -36.42 35.41 44.68
CA GLN A 157 -35.12 34.78 44.45
C GLN A 157 -35.17 34.06 43.11
N ALA A 158 -34.15 34.22 42.27
CA ALA A 158 -34.01 33.41 41.07
C ALA A 158 -32.87 32.40 41.22
N VAL A 159 -33.07 31.20 40.71
CA VAL A 159 -32.10 30.12 40.66
C VAL A 159 -31.91 29.72 39.21
N VAL A 160 -30.68 29.79 38.74
CA VAL A 160 -30.27 29.29 37.42
C VAL A 160 -29.53 27.98 37.63
N ARG A 161 -29.92 26.94 36.91
CA ARG A 161 -29.27 25.62 36.95
C ARG A 161 -28.71 25.25 35.59
N PHE A 162 -27.49 24.74 35.60
CA PHE A 162 -26.84 24.15 34.44
C PHE A 162 -26.77 22.63 34.60
N ASP A 163 -27.53 21.93 33.78
CA ASP A 163 -27.55 20.47 33.74
C ASP A 163 -26.79 19.98 32.50
N GLY A 164 -25.75 19.18 32.75
CA GLY A 164 -24.96 18.52 31.71
C GLY A 164 -23.91 19.40 31.04
N GLY A 165 -22.82 18.77 30.59
CA GLY A 165 -21.99 19.17 29.45
C GLY A 165 -21.25 20.52 29.47
N LEU A 166 -21.43 21.38 30.48
CA LEU A 166 -20.68 22.62 30.66
C LEU A 166 -19.73 22.55 31.86
N GLU A 167 -18.57 23.16 31.70
CA GLU A 167 -17.54 23.34 32.73
C GLU A 167 -17.00 24.78 32.74
N LYS A 168 -16.31 25.15 33.83
CA LYS A 168 -15.63 26.45 33.99
C LYS A 168 -16.56 27.65 33.76
N ILE A 169 -17.79 27.56 34.25
CA ILE A 169 -18.78 28.63 34.18
C ILE A 169 -18.26 29.82 35.00
N LYS A 170 -18.22 31.00 34.39
CA LYS A 170 -17.79 32.26 35.01
C LYS A 170 -18.71 33.39 34.59
N MET A 171 -19.11 34.23 35.54
CA MET A 171 -19.73 35.52 35.23
C MET A 171 -18.70 36.44 34.55
N LEU A 172 -19.15 37.23 33.58
CA LEU A 172 -18.30 38.23 32.92
C LEU A 172 -18.24 39.56 33.68
N GLU A 173 -19.29 39.89 34.44
CA GLU A 173 -19.34 41.05 35.33
C GLU A 173 -19.79 40.62 36.73
N ASP A 174 -19.03 41.00 37.76
CA ASP A 174 -19.43 40.82 39.15
C ASP A 174 -20.54 41.82 39.50
N LYS A 175 -21.65 41.30 40.04
CA LYS A 175 -22.77 42.10 40.53
C LYS A 175 -23.11 41.71 41.96
N ASP A 176 -23.22 42.71 42.83
CA ASP A 176 -23.63 42.51 44.22
C ASP A 176 -25.00 41.82 44.28
N GLY A 177 -25.12 40.80 45.17
CA GLY A 177 -26.35 40.04 45.34
C GLY A 177 -26.48 38.79 44.45
N ILE A 178 -25.44 38.44 43.68
CA ILE A 178 -25.40 37.20 42.88
C ILE A 178 -24.36 36.24 43.46
N LEU A 179 -24.79 35.02 43.77
CA LEU A 179 -23.92 33.97 44.30
C LEU A 179 -23.84 32.80 43.32
N TYR A 180 -22.64 32.43 42.88
CA TYR A 180 -22.41 31.16 42.21
C TYR A 180 -22.03 30.10 43.26
N ASP A 181 -22.80 29.03 43.33
CA ASP A 181 -22.46 27.84 44.12
C ASP A 181 -21.72 26.84 43.22
N PRO A 182 -20.40 26.67 43.38
CA PRO A 182 -19.61 25.77 42.55
C PRO A 182 -19.93 24.28 42.77
N PHE A 183 -20.54 23.91 43.90
CA PHE A 183 -20.88 22.51 44.20
C PHE A 183 -22.18 22.10 43.52
N SER A 184 -23.22 22.93 43.66
CA SER A 184 -24.51 22.66 43.02
C SER A 184 -24.59 23.17 41.57
N LYS A 185 -23.55 23.87 41.09
CA LYS A 185 -23.50 24.57 39.80
C LYS A 185 -24.69 25.52 39.60
N ASN A 186 -25.26 26.02 40.69
CA ASN A 186 -26.39 26.93 40.64
C ASN A 186 -25.92 28.36 40.77
N ILE A 187 -26.60 29.27 40.08
CA ILE A 187 -26.47 30.70 40.33
C ILE A 187 -27.72 31.15 41.07
N ILE A 188 -27.52 31.79 42.21
CA ILE A 188 -28.57 32.32 43.05
C ILE A 188 -28.53 33.85 42.95
N ILE A 189 -29.62 34.42 42.43
CA ILE A 189 -29.84 35.87 42.36
C ILE A 189 -30.71 36.23 43.56
N LYS A 190 -30.15 36.99 44.51
CA LYS A 190 -30.84 37.37 45.74
C LYS A 190 -31.81 38.53 45.52
N LYS A 191 -32.70 38.71 46.50
CA LYS A 191 -33.77 39.72 46.48
C LYS A 191 -33.28 41.15 46.25
N GLU A 192 -32.08 41.50 46.70
CA GLU A 192 -31.55 42.87 46.62
C GLU A 192 -31.33 43.32 45.16
N VAL A 193 -31.11 42.38 44.24
CA VAL A 193 -30.92 42.63 42.81
C VAL A 193 -32.24 43.01 42.13
N PHE A 194 -33.39 42.64 42.72
CA PHE A 194 -34.73 42.90 42.18
C PHE A 194 -35.32 44.25 42.62
N ASN A 195 -34.54 45.14 43.23
CA ASN A 195 -35.02 46.42 43.77
C ASN A 195 -34.98 47.59 42.75
N SER A 196 -34.67 47.33 41.48
CA SER A 196 -34.53 48.36 40.42
C SER A 196 -35.50 48.07 39.26
N PRO A 197 -36.21 49.07 38.70
CA PRO A 197 -37.15 48.88 37.58
C PRO A 197 -36.48 48.59 36.22
N LYS A 198 -35.19 48.22 36.21
CA LYS A 198 -34.42 47.93 34.99
C LYS A 198 -34.30 46.43 34.78
N ASP A 199 -34.22 46.02 33.51
CA ASP A 199 -33.90 44.64 33.12
C ASP A 199 -32.58 44.21 33.78
N ILE A 200 -32.57 43.03 34.41
CA ILE A 200 -31.38 42.42 34.98
C ILE A 200 -30.73 41.59 33.88
N ILE A 201 -29.56 42.01 33.42
CA ILE A 201 -28.77 41.30 32.40
C ILE A 201 -27.55 40.69 33.08
N LEU A 202 -27.40 39.37 32.96
CA LEU A 202 -26.26 38.61 33.46
C LEU A 202 -25.55 37.94 32.30
N GLU A 203 -24.24 38.07 32.23
CA GLU A 203 -23.45 37.47 31.16
C GLU A 203 -22.44 36.48 31.73
N PHE A 204 -22.28 35.38 31.00
CA PHE A 204 -21.46 34.26 31.39
C PHE A 204 -20.54 33.82 30.26
N SER A 205 -19.43 33.22 30.65
CA SER A 205 -18.64 32.34 29.79
C SER A 205 -18.63 30.94 30.37
N ALA A 206 -18.62 29.94 29.50
CA ALA A 206 -18.41 28.54 29.87
C ALA A 206 -17.60 27.82 28.79
N THR A 207 -17.14 26.62 29.11
CA THR A 207 -16.54 25.70 28.14
C THR A 207 -17.42 24.47 28.04
N VAL A 208 -17.75 24.05 26.82
CA VAL A 208 -18.40 22.76 26.58
C VAL A 208 -17.40 21.66 26.93
N GLN A 209 -17.81 20.68 27.74
CA GLN A 209 -16.96 19.57 28.16
C GLN A 209 -16.32 18.86 26.97
N LYS A 210 -15.01 18.63 27.04
CA LYS A 210 -14.24 17.98 25.95
C LYS A 210 -14.52 16.48 25.83
N ASP A 211 -14.98 15.86 26.90
CA ASP A 211 -15.28 14.45 27.04
C ASP A 211 -16.78 14.13 27.00
N ALA A 212 -17.60 15.13 26.67
CA ALA A 212 -19.03 14.96 26.45
C ALA A 212 -19.32 13.93 25.35
N GLU A 213 -20.44 13.24 25.49
CA GLU A 213 -20.90 12.30 24.46
C GLU A 213 -21.59 13.04 23.32
N ASN A 214 -21.46 12.51 22.10
CA ASN A 214 -22.14 13.10 20.97
C ASN A 214 -23.66 13.01 21.14
N GLY A 215 -24.34 14.14 21.01
CA GLY A 215 -25.77 14.28 21.25
C GLY A 215 -26.15 14.46 22.72
N GLN A 216 -25.19 14.50 23.65
CA GLN A 216 -25.44 14.77 25.07
C GLN A 216 -26.25 16.06 25.22
N GLU A 217 -27.33 15.98 25.98
CA GLU A 217 -28.19 17.14 26.21
C GLU A 217 -27.54 18.13 27.18
N LEU A 218 -27.68 19.39 26.82
CA LEU A 218 -27.38 20.55 27.64
C LEU A 218 -28.70 21.18 28.02
N LYS A 219 -28.97 21.31 29.31
CA LYS A 219 -30.17 21.99 29.77
C LYS A 219 -29.80 23.14 30.69
N LEU A 220 -30.32 24.31 30.35
CA LEU A 220 -30.19 25.49 31.19
C LEU A 220 -31.57 25.93 31.60
N SER A 221 -31.80 25.97 32.92
CA SER A 221 -33.10 26.32 33.48
C SER A 221 -33.00 27.49 34.44
N ILE A 222 -34.04 28.32 34.45
CA ILE A 222 -34.22 29.39 35.42
C ILE A 222 -35.55 29.19 36.13
N SER A 223 -35.54 29.30 37.45
CA SER A 223 -36.72 29.33 38.30
C SER A 223 -36.72 30.60 39.13
N ILE A 224 -37.84 31.32 39.17
CA ILE A 224 -38.05 32.47 40.05
C ILE A 224 -39.04 32.05 41.14
N ASN A 225 -38.65 32.27 42.39
CA ASN A 225 -39.42 31.94 43.58
C ASN A 225 -39.84 33.23 44.29
N ARG A 226 -41.06 33.27 44.81
CA ARG A 226 -41.58 34.28 45.73
C ARG A 226 -41.98 33.60 47.04
N ARG A 227 -41.40 34.00 48.18
CA ARG A 227 -41.70 33.38 49.50
C ARG A 227 -41.62 31.85 49.45
N ASN A 228 -40.57 31.31 48.84
CA ASN A 228 -40.34 29.87 48.61
C ASN A 228 -41.35 29.15 47.69
N LYS A 229 -42.26 29.88 47.02
CA LYS A 229 -43.14 29.33 45.99
C LYS A 229 -42.61 29.70 44.60
N GLN A 230 -42.40 28.71 43.74
CA GLN A 230 -42.03 28.96 42.33
C GLN A 230 -43.17 29.71 41.63
N VAL A 231 -42.84 30.86 41.05
CA VAL A 231 -43.77 31.72 40.31
C VAL A 231 -43.46 31.78 38.82
N PHE A 232 -42.23 31.43 38.43
CA PHE A 232 -41.83 31.34 37.03
C PHE A 232 -40.80 30.23 36.85
N GLN A 233 -40.85 29.53 35.72
CA GLN A 233 -39.82 28.62 35.29
C GLN A 233 -39.70 28.61 33.77
N SER A 234 -38.47 28.60 33.28
CA SER A 234 -38.17 28.40 31.86
C SER A 234 -36.92 27.55 31.72
N SER A 235 -36.79 26.85 30.60
CA SER A 235 -35.59 26.10 30.26
C SER A 235 -35.35 26.07 28.78
N ILE A 236 -34.08 26.06 28.40
CA ILE A 236 -33.64 25.79 27.04
C ILE A 236 -32.81 24.51 27.01
N ASN A 237 -32.92 23.77 25.91
CA ASN A 237 -32.17 22.55 25.69
C ASN A 237 -31.31 22.69 24.43
N GLY A 238 -30.09 22.17 24.47
CA GLY A 238 -29.19 22.02 23.33
C GLY A 238 -28.57 20.63 23.33
N ARG A 239 -27.80 20.32 22.29
CA ARG A 239 -27.04 19.06 22.20
C ARG A 239 -25.57 19.35 21.99
N ILE A 240 -24.70 18.46 22.43
CA ILE A 240 -23.26 18.57 22.17
C ILE A 240 -22.91 17.83 20.88
N ASN A 241 -22.23 18.52 19.96
CA ASN A 241 -21.55 17.90 18.83
C ASN A 241 -20.15 17.44 19.28
N ALA A 242 -20.00 16.13 19.48
CA ALA A 242 -18.76 15.49 19.91
C ALA A 242 -18.45 14.29 18.99
N VAL A 243 -18.55 14.50 17.68
CA VAL A 243 -18.24 13.45 16.70
C VAL A 243 -16.73 13.23 16.62
N ALA A 244 -16.32 11.96 16.73
CA ALA A 244 -14.97 11.52 16.39
C ALA A 244 -14.84 11.40 14.87
N ASP A 245 -13.68 11.78 14.33
CA ASP A 245 -13.42 11.79 12.90
C ASP A 245 -12.04 11.16 12.63
N PHE A 246 -11.99 10.20 11.72
CA PHE A 246 -10.78 9.45 11.38
C PHE A 246 -10.32 9.68 9.94
N SER A 247 -10.94 10.62 9.21
CA SER A 247 -10.66 10.92 7.80
C SER A 247 -9.21 11.32 7.53
N ARG A 248 -8.47 11.75 8.55
CA ARG A 248 -7.04 12.10 8.48
C ARG A 248 -6.10 10.93 8.83
N SER A 249 -6.63 9.74 9.08
CA SER A 249 -5.83 8.53 9.28
C SER A 249 -5.25 8.05 7.97
N SER A 250 -4.07 7.45 7.99
CA SER A 250 -3.31 7.11 6.77
C SER A 250 -2.54 5.81 6.92
N MET A 251 -2.20 5.20 5.79
CA MET A 251 -1.27 4.07 5.71
C MET A 251 -0.18 4.41 4.69
N SER A 252 1.04 3.97 4.97
CA SER A 252 2.17 4.04 4.04
C SER A 252 2.83 2.68 3.91
N VAL A 253 3.33 2.37 2.71
CA VAL A 253 4.13 1.19 2.42
C VAL A 253 5.50 1.63 1.95
N ARG A 254 6.53 0.87 2.35
CA ARG A 254 7.89 1.02 1.82
C ARG A 254 8.58 -0.33 1.76
N ASP A 255 9.47 -0.48 0.80
CA ASP A 255 10.44 -1.54 0.85
C ASP A 255 11.44 -1.31 2.02
N LEU A 256 11.87 -2.38 2.67
CA LEU A 256 12.72 -2.30 3.86
C LEU A 256 14.21 -2.09 3.53
N ASN A 257 14.67 -2.51 2.34
CA ASN A 257 16.03 -2.28 1.87
C ASN A 257 16.20 -0.86 1.27
N GLY A 258 15.09 -0.22 0.89
CA GLY A 258 15.03 1.18 0.45
C GLY A 258 15.25 1.40 -1.06
N GLY A 259 15.34 0.32 -1.84
CA GLY A 259 15.43 0.32 -3.29
C GLY A 259 14.12 -0.13 -3.96
N ASP A 260 14.27 -0.66 -5.17
CA ASP A 260 13.18 -1.30 -5.89
C ASP A 260 12.76 -2.59 -5.17
N LEU A 261 11.45 -2.89 -5.21
CA LEU A 261 10.91 -4.06 -4.54
C LEU A 261 11.05 -5.30 -5.43
N TRP A 262 11.74 -6.34 -4.97
CA TRP A 262 11.83 -7.62 -5.68
C TRP A 262 10.97 -8.70 -5.02
N ALA A 263 10.81 -9.83 -5.70
CA ALA A 263 10.19 -11.01 -5.10
C ALA A 263 11.04 -11.49 -3.91
N LYS A 264 10.39 -12.10 -2.91
CA LYS A 264 10.99 -12.57 -1.63
C LYS A 264 11.45 -11.47 -0.68
N GLU A 265 11.37 -10.21 -1.05
CA GLU A 265 11.77 -9.10 -0.18
C GLU A 265 10.69 -8.75 0.83
N ILE A 266 11.10 -8.03 1.87
CA ILE A 266 10.24 -7.67 3.00
C ILE A 266 9.86 -6.20 2.87
N ILE A 267 8.55 -5.93 2.83
CA ILE A 267 8.00 -4.58 2.87
C ILE A 267 7.37 -4.28 4.23
N ASN A 268 7.35 -2.99 4.59
CA ASN A 268 6.80 -2.51 5.84
C ASN A 268 5.57 -1.60 5.59
N TYR A 269 4.46 -1.97 6.21
CA TYR A 269 3.27 -1.13 6.32
C TYR A 269 3.28 -0.39 7.66
N GLU A 270 3.06 0.91 7.62
CA GLU A 270 2.85 1.76 8.79
C GLU A 270 1.45 2.38 8.71
N VAL A 271 0.69 2.26 9.79
CA VAL A 271 -0.70 2.70 9.90
C VAL A 271 -0.79 3.76 10.99
N LYS A 272 -1.27 4.94 10.62
CA LYS A 272 -1.46 6.06 11.55
C LYS A 272 -2.94 6.34 11.70
N ILE A 273 -3.46 6.08 12.90
CA ILE A 273 -4.84 6.37 13.28
C ILE A 273 -4.87 7.67 14.07
N ILE A 274 -5.68 8.63 13.65
CA ILE A 274 -5.86 9.92 14.34
C ILE A 274 -7.35 10.22 14.49
N ASN A 275 -7.75 10.64 15.69
CA ASN A 275 -9.05 11.27 15.88
C ASN A 275 -8.93 12.78 15.64
N SER A 276 -9.24 13.25 14.43
CA SER A 276 -9.29 14.67 14.06
C SER A 276 -10.58 15.37 14.45
N GLY A 277 -11.53 14.63 15.03
CA GLY A 277 -12.83 15.12 15.46
C GLY A 277 -12.79 15.94 16.74
N LYS A 278 -13.98 16.32 17.22
CA LYS A 278 -14.16 17.15 18.42
C LYS A 278 -14.46 16.34 19.68
N GLY A 279 -14.99 15.13 19.52
CA GLY A 279 -15.28 14.24 20.65
C GLY A 279 -14.35 13.05 20.76
N ARG A 280 -14.39 12.42 21.92
CA ARG A 280 -13.75 11.11 22.16
C ARG A 280 -14.40 10.04 21.28
N SER A 281 -13.60 9.07 20.82
CA SER A 281 -14.18 7.88 20.18
C SER A 281 -14.75 6.91 21.21
N ARG A 282 -15.57 5.97 20.74
CA ARG A 282 -15.81 4.72 21.47
C ARG A 282 -14.61 3.78 21.33
N GLU A 283 -14.67 2.59 21.93
CA GLU A 283 -13.62 1.57 21.76
C GLU A 283 -13.48 1.20 20.28
N LEU A 284 -12.25 1.21 19.76
CA LEU A 284 -11.96 1.01 18.34
C LEU A 284 -11.28 -0.33 18.07
N ILE A 285 -11.62 -0.90 16.93
CA ILE A 285 -10.88 -1.98 16.28
C ILE A 285 -10.32 -1.46 14.95
N VAL A 286 -9.06 -1.81 14.65
CA VAL A 286 -8.44 -1.57 13.34
C VAL A 286 -8.20 -2.91 12.66
N LYS A 287 -8.76 -3.12 11.46
CA LYS A 287 -8.51 -4.29 10.62
C LYS A 287 -7.63 -3.91 9.44
N CYS A 288 -6.54 -4.65 9.24
CA CYS A 288 -5.63 -4.51 8.11
C CYS A 288 -5.53 -5.86 7.37
N PRO A 289 -6.01 -5.97 6.12
CA PRO A 289 -5.77 -7.14 5.29
C PRO A 289 -4.27 -7.35 5.03
N VAL A 290 -3.85 -8.60 4.98
CA VAL A 290 -2.53 -8.97 4.44
C VAL A 290 -2.65 -8.96 2.91
N PRO A 291 -1.79 -8.21 2.18
CA PRO A 291 -1.86 -8.12 0.72
C PRO A 291 -1.84 -9.49 0.04
N ALA A 292 -2.58 -9.63 -1.06
CA ALA A 292 -2.52 -10.82 -1.90
C ALA A 292 -1.08 -11.05 -2.44
N GLY A 293 -0.67 -12.31 -2.54
CA GLY A 293 0.68 -12.68 -2.95
C GLY A 293 1.77 -12.38 -1.93
N THR A 294 1.41 -12.02 -0.70
CA THR A 294 2.37 -11.81 0.38
C THR A 294 2.11 -12.74 1.55
N GLY A 295 3.13 -12.97 2.36
CA GLY A 295 3.02 -13.64 3.66
C GLY A 295 3.43 -12.71 4.79
N LEU A 296 2.75 -12.80 5.93
CA LEU A 296 3.10 -12.02 7.11
C LEU A 296 4.49 -12.43 7.62
N ALA A 297 5.38 -11.46 7.85
CA ALA A 297 6.66 -11.71 8.48
C ALA A 297 6.47 -11.98 9.98
N ASP A 298 6.97 -13.11 10.46
CA ASP A 298 6.78 -13.53 11.86
C ASP A 298 7.35 -12.50 12.85
N GLY A 299 6.61 -12.22 13.92
CA GLY A 299 6.99 -11.24 14.95
C GLY A 299 7.02 -9.78 14.49
N SER A 300 6.59 -9.47 13.25
CA SER A 300 6.68 -8.11 12.71
C SER A 300 5.58 -7.15 13.16
N VAL A 301 4.44 -7.70 13.63
CA VAL A 301 3.23 -6.95 13.95
C VAL A 301 3.43 -6.19 15.26
N GLN A 302 3.20 -4.88 15.24
CA GLN A 302 3.37 -3.98 16.38
C GLN A 302 2.21 -2.98 16.48
N PRO A 303 1.71 -2.69 17.69
CA PRO A 303 2.07 -3.31 18.98
C PRO A 303 1.53 -4.76 19.10
N GLY A 304 2.06 -5.52 20.09
CA GLY A 304 1.85 -6.97 20.25
C GLY A 304 0.44 -7.44 20.65
N ASP A 305 -0.47 -6.54 20.99
CA ASP A 305 -1.86 -6.86 21.34
C ASP A 305 -2.75 -6.85 20.07
N PHE A 306 -2.70 -7.93 19.30
CA PHE A 306 -3.47 -8.12 18.06
C PHE A 306 -4.08 -9.51 17.95
N ILE A 307 -5.09 -9.64 17.10
CA ILE A 307 -5.70 -10.90 16.68
C ILE A 307 -5.35 -11.11 15.21
N LEU A 308 -4.77 -12.25 14.88
CA LEU A 308 -4.55 -12.70 13.51
C LEU A 308 -5.69 -13.64 13.10
N SER A 309 -6.22 -13.47 11.89
CA SER A 309 -7.21 -14.41 11.35
C SER A 309 -6.63 -15.82 11.22
N LYS A 310 -7.49 -16.85 11.23
CA LYS A 310 -7.04 -18.26 11.20
C LYS A 310 -6.16 -18.60 9.99
N ASP A 311 -6.48 -17.98 8.86
CA ASP A 311 -5.78 -18.08 7.57
C ASP A 311 -4.67 -17.03 7.41
N LYS A 312 -4.44 -16.18 8.42
CA LYS A 312 -3.50 -15.06 8.40
C LYS A 312 -3.75 -14.03 7.29
N SER A 313 -4.98 -13.95 6.75
CA SER A 313 -5.37 -12.99 5.72
C SER A 313 -5.66 -11.57 6.24
N PHE A 314 -5.85 -11.37 7.55
CA PHE A 314 -5.95 -10.04 8.14
C PHE A 314 -5.47 -9.98 9.60
N ILE A 315 -5.01 -8.79 9.99
CA ILE A 315 -4.60 -8.42 11.34
C ILE A 315 -5.68 -7.52 11.94
N SER A 316 -6.00 -7.70 13.21
CA SER A 316 -6.99 -6.91 13.94
C SER A 316 -6.43 -6.40 15.27
N TRP A 317 -6.34 -5.09 15.46
CA TRP A 317 -5.93 -4.46 16.72
C TRP A 317 -7.12 -3.88 17.48
N SER A 318 -7.16 -4.07 18.80
CA SER A 318 -8.04 -3.31 19.69
C SER A 318 -7.24 -2.13 20.26
N ILE A 319 -7.49 -0.91 19.77
CA ILE A 319 -6.67 0.27 20.11
C ILE A 319 -7.27 1.16 21.21
N GLY A 320 -8.40 0.75 21.78
CA GLY A 320 -9.11 1.48 22.84
C GLY A 320 -9.83 2.72 22.31
N MET A 321 -10.09 3.69 23.20
CA MET A 321 -10.70 4.98 22.87
C MET A 321 -9.60 6.00 22.54
N LEU A 322 -9.88 6.90 21.59
CA LEU A 322 -8.99 8.02 21.24
C LEU A 322 -9.64 9.36 21.56
N LYS A 323 -8.91 10.18 22.32
CA LYS A 323 -9.29 11.58 22.57
C LYS A 323 -9.11 12.43 21.31
N PRO A 324 -9.76 13.60 21.23
CA PRO A 324 -9.49 14.57 20.16
C PRO A 324 -8.01 14.88 20.03
N GLY A 325 -7.46 14.72 18.82
CA GLY A 325 -6.05 14.92 18.50
C GLY A 325 -5.11 13.77 18.87
N GLU A 326 -5.60 12.71 19.53
CA GLU A 326 -4.78 11.54 19.87
C GLU A 326 -4.43 10.72 18.62
N VAL A 327 -3.21 10.19 18.60
CA VAL A 327 -2.66 9.39 17.49
C VAL A 327 -2.19 8.03 18.01
N LYS A 328 -2.50 6.96 17.26
CA LYS A 328 -1.90 5.64 17.42
C LYS A 328 -1.21 5.23 16.14
N VAL A 329 -0.04 4.60 16.28
CA VAL A 329 0.74 4.07 15.16
C VAL A 329 0.82 2.57 15.31
N LEU A 330 0.51 1.85 14.24
CA LEU A 330 0.58 0.39 14.12
C LEU A 330 1.52 0.07 12.95
N SER A 331 2.16 -1.09 12.96
CA SER A 331 2.97 -1.54 11.83
C SER A 331 2.99 -3.05 11.72
N TYR A 332 3.24 -3.52 10.50
CA TYR A 332 3.48 -4.93 10.22
C TYR A 332 4.32 -5.05 8.96
N ARG A 333 5.03 -6.18 8.83
CA ARG A 333 5.84 -6.48 7.64
C ARG A 333 5.31 -7.72 6.94
N VAL A 334 5.44 -7.73 5.63
CA VAL A 334 5.11 -8.89 4.80
C VAL A 334 6.26 -9.18 3.85
N PHE A 335 6.46 -10.45 3.50
CA PHE A 335 7.37 -10.84 2.43
C PHE A 335 6.57 -11.06 1.13
N THR A 336 7.12 -10.66 -0.01
CA THR A 336 6.53 -10.89 -1.33
C THR A 336 6.78 -12.33 -1.78
N ALA A 337 5.81 -12.97 -2.43
CA ALA A 337 5.99 -14.30 -2.98
C ALA A 337 6.87 -14.30 -4.24
N ASP A 338 7.52 -15.43 -4.51
CA ASP A 338 8.43 -15.67 -5.65
C ASP A 338 7.84 -15.29 -7.02
N TYR A 339 6.52 -15.47 -7.17
CA TYR A 339 5.82 -15.22 -8.44
C TYR A 339 5.36 -13.76 -8.60
N LEU A 340 5.51 -12.91 -7.59
CA LEU A 340 5.18 -11.49 -7.70
C LEU A 340 6.31 -10.75 -8.42
N THR A 341 6.31 -10.83 -9.75
CA THR A 341 7.23 -10.12 -10.64
C THR A 341 6.44 -9.25 -11.63
N TYR A 342 7.10 -8.63 -12.61
CA TYR A 342 6.44 -7.90 -13.71
C TYR A 342 5.58 -6.69 -13.28
N ARG A 343 6.07 -5.83 -12.39
CA ARG A 343 5.34 -4.63 -11.94
C ARG A 343 3.97 -4.96 -11.35
N THR A 344 3.91 -6.06 -10.60
CA THR A 344 2.69 -6.43 -9.90
C THR A 344 2.52 -5.54 -8.67
N ALA A 345 1.37 -4.87 -8.57
CA ALA A 345 1.04 -4.01 -7.44
C ALA A 345 0.76 -4.85 -6.17
N VAL A 346 1.51 -4.58 -5.11
CA VAL A 346 1.25 -5.06 -3.75
C VAL A 346 0.58 -3.94 -2.99
N LYS A 347 -0.63 -4.21 -2.50
CA LYS A 347 -1.46 -3.20 -1.84
C LYS A 347 -2.21 -3.71 -0.64
N SER A 348 -2.30 -2.87 0.38
CA SER A 348 -3.20 -3.06 1.50
C SER A 348 -3.68 -1.72 2.02
N GLY A 349 -4.89 -1.71 2.57
CA GLY A 349 -5.48 -0.57 3.27
C GLY A 349 -5.87 -1.00 4.69
N PHE A 350 -6.69 -0.19 5.35
CA PHE A 350 -7.23 -0.56 6.66
C PHE A 350 -8.62 0.01 6.88
N THR A 351 -9.32 -0.58 7.84
CA THR A 351 -10.64 -0.14 8.29
C THR A 351 -10.61 0.11 9.79
N VAL A 352 -11.15 1.26 10.21
CA VAL A 352 -11.42 1.60 11.61
C VAL A 352 -12.89 1.34 11.90
N MET A 353 -13.18 0.55 12.92
CA MET A 353 -14.56 0.23 13.33
C MET A 353 -14.75 0.48 14.82
N GLU A 354 -16.01 0.69 15.21
CA GLU A 354 -16.43 0.65 16.60
C GLU A 354 -16.53 -0.80 17.10
N LYS A 355 -15.88 -1.12 18.22
CA LYS A 355 -15.73 -2.50 18.72
C LYS A 355 -17.04 -3.22 19.02
N ASN A 356 -18.01 -2.52 19.61
CA ASN A 356 -19.24 -3.17 20.10
C ASN A 356 -20.33 -3.29 19.05
N THR A 357 -20.33 -2.41 18.06
CA THR A 357 -21.35 -2.39 16.99
C THR A 357 -20.81 -2.88 15.65
N GLU A 358 -19.48 -3.04 15.55
CA GLU A 358 -18.74 -3.27 14.30
C GLU A 358 -19.01 -2.23 13.21
N LYS A 359 -19.57 -1.07 13.57
CA LYS A 359 -19.82 0.01 12.62
C LYS A 359 -18.51 0.52 12.05
N GLU A 360 -18.38 0.51 10.73
CA GLU A 360 -17.28 1.15 10.02
C GLU A 360 -17.33 2.67 10.25
N LEU A 361 -16.22 3.22 10.74
CA LEU A 361 -16.06 4.65 10.99
C LEU A 361 -15.18 5.30 9.92
N PHE A 362 -14.24 4.53 9.35
CA PHE A 362 -13.36 4.98 8.30
C PHE A 362 -12.73 3.79 7.58
N LYS A 363 -12.51 3.95 6.28
CA LYS A 363 -11.75 3.02 5.44
C LYS A 363 -10.73 3.83 4.66
N ALA A 364 -9.46 3.47 4.81
CA ALA A 364 -8.38 4.15 4.11
C ALA A 364 -8.17 3.58 2.71
N ASP A 365 -7.68 4.44 1.83
CA ASP A 365 -7.10 4.01 0.56
C ASP A 365 -5.90 3.09 0.80
N ALA A 366 -5.69 2.18 -0.15
CA ALA A 366 -4.60 1.21 -0.10
C ALA A 366 -3.38 1.78 -0.84
N PRO A 367 -2.31 2.21 -0.15
CA PRO A 367 -1.05 2.49 -0.84
C PRO A 367 -0.56 1.26 -1.60
N GLU A 368 0.06 1.50 -2.76
CA GLU A 368 0.57 0.46 -3.65
C GLU A 368 2.10 0.60 -3.78
N ILE A 369 2.79 -0.54 -3.84
CA ILE A 369 4.20 -0.65 -4.23
C ILE A 369 4.31 -1.74 -5.29
N PHE A 370 5.16 -1.55 -6.29
CA PHE A 370 5.25 -2.45 -7.45
C PHE A 370 6.48 -3.33 -7.34
N THR A 371 6.33 -4.62 -7.61
CA THR A 371 7.50 -5.50 -7.72
C THR A 371 8.22 -5.31 -9.04
N GLU A 372 9.54 -5.34 -9.07
CA GLU A 372 10.29 -5.30 -10.33
C GLU A 372 10.31 -6.66 -11.04
N GLN A 373 10.74 -6.62 -12.30
CA GLN A 373 10.90 -7.79 -13.14
C GLN A 373 12.36 -8.24 -13.11
N TYR A 374 12.60 -9.52 -12.80
CA TYR A 374 13.93 -10.13 -12.96
C TYR A 374 14.39 -9.98 -14.41
N SER A 375 15.64 -9.58 -14.61
CA SER A 375 16.29 -9.69 -15.92
C SER A 375 16.47 -11.17 -16.25
N TYR A 376 16.15 -11.57 -17.47
CA TYR A 376 16.29 -12.95 -17.94
C TYR A 376 17.13 -12.95 -19.19
N GLN A 377 18.34 -13.51 -19.10
CA GLN A 377 19.30 -13.52 -20.21
C GLN A 377 19.74 -14.94 -20.54
N THR A 378 19.54 -15.37 -21.79
CA THR A 378 20.12 -16.61 -22.30
C THR A 378 21.51 -16.36 -22.86
N ILE A 379 22.51 -17.03 -22.30
CA ILE A 379 23.91 -16.94 -22.72
C ILE A 379 24.31 -18.24 -23.40
N VAL A 380 24.69 -18.21 -24.67
CA VAL A 380 25.22 -19.39 -25.35
C VAL A 380 26.74 -19.29 -25.47
N CYS A 381 27.44 -20.20 -24.80
CA CYS A 381 28.88 -20.40 -24.96
C CYS A 381 29.09 -21.47 -26.05
N MET A 382 29.52 -21.07 -27.24
CA MET A 382 29.71 -21.95 -28.40
C MET A 382 31.19 -22.09 -28.73
N GLY A 383 31.66 -23.32 -28.97
CA GLY A 383 33.08 -23.57 -29.08
C GLY A 383 33.44 -25.04 -29.24
N ASP A 384 34.72 -25.32 -28.99
CA ASP A 384 35.28 -26.64 -29.19
C ASP A 384 35.39 -27.45 -27.88
N SER A 385 36.41 -28.31 -27.77
CA SER A 385 36.68 -29.08 -26.55
C SER A 385 36.91 -28.21 -25.32
N GLN A 386 37.34 -26.95 -25.44
CA GLN A 386 37.51 -26.07 -24.27
C GLN A 386 36.19 -25.89 -23.52
N ILE A 387 35.07 -25.76 -24.21
CA ILE A 387 33.74 -25.67 -23.58
C ILE A 387 33.31 -27.01 -23.01
N VAL A 388 33.62 -28.12 -23.69
CA VAL A 388 33.20 -29.46 -23.28
C VAL A 388 33.94 -29.94 -22.03
N VAL A 389 35.22 -29.63 -21.92
CA VAL A 389 36.11 -30.26 -20.93
C VAL A 389 36.53 -29.35 -19.81
N THR A 390 36.28 -28.04 -19.93
CA THR A 390 36.60 -27.07 -18.90
C THR A 390 35.32 -26.43 -18.39
N GLU A 391 35.31 -26.02 -17.13
CA GLU A 391 34.10 -25.55 -16.44
C GLU A 391 33.92 -24.03 -16.56
N TRP A 392 34.68 -23.35 -17.45
CA TRP A 392 34.68 -21.88 -17.51
C TRP A 392 33.29 -21.26 -17.72
N PRO A 393 32.36 -21.83 -18.53
CA PRO A 393 31.02 -21.25 -18.67
C PRO A 393 30.21 -21.35 -17.38
N LEU A 394 30.36 -22.44 -16.61
CA LEU A 394 29.70 -22.61 -15.32
C LEU A 394 30.27 -21.67 -14.25
N ILE A 395 31.58 -21.42 -14.31
CA ILE A 395 32.22 -20.42 -13.44
C ILE A 395 31.71 -19.02 -13.80
N LEU A 396 31.57 -18.71 -15.09
CA LEU A 396 30.98 -17.44 -15.55
C LEU A 396 29.55 -17.27 -15.04
N ASP A 397 28.72 -18.31 -15.13
CA ASP A 397 27.35 -18.33 -14.65
C ASP A 397 27.27 -17.94 -13.16
N GLY A 398 28.07 -18.60 -12.31
CA GLY A 398 28.14 -18.26 -10.88
C GLY A 398 28.70 -16.86 -10.58
N LEU A 399 29.60 -16.32 -11.41
CA LEU A 399 30.06 -14.93 -11.29
C LEU A 399 28.93 -13.93 -11.60
N LEU A 400 28.10 -14.22 -12.60
CA LEU A 400 26.97 -13.39 -12.98
C LEU A 400 25.86 -13.43 -11.93
N GLU A 401 25.50 -14.61 -11.41
CA GLU A 401 24.53 -14.76 -10.32
C GLU A 401 24.96 -13.99 -9.05
N MET A 402 26.25 -14.00 -8.74
CA MET A 402 26.79 -13.28 -7.59
C MET A 402 26.75 -11.75 -7.78
N GLN A 403 26.98 -11.28 -9.00
CA GLN A 403 27.00 -9.86 -9.33
C GLN A 403 25.59 -9.26 -9.48
N TYR A 404 24.63 -10.06 -9.97
CA TYR A 404 23.27 -9.63 -10.27
C TYR A 404 22.26 -10.57 -9.59
N PRO A 405 22.03 -10.42 -8.27
CA PRO A 405 21.14 -11.30 -7.51
C PRO A 405 19.66 -11.21 -7.91
N HIS A 406 19.31 -10.24 -8.75
CA HIS A 406 17.96 -10.02 -9.29
C HIS A 406 17.89 -10.26 -10.81
N ALA A 407 18.87 -10.93 -11.38
CA ALA A 407 18.88 -11.42 -12.75
C ALA A 407 19.02 -12.94 -12.76
N GLU A 408 18.39 -13.58 -13.74
CA GLU A 408 18.55 -15.00 -14.02
C GLU A 408 19.29 -15.15 -15.36
N PHE A 409 20.43 -15.82 -15.33
CA PHE A 409 21.21 -16.14 -16.52
C PHE A 409 21.05 -17.63 -16.81
N ASP A 410 20.63 -17.96 -18.04
CA ASP A 410 20.59 -19.33 -18.52
C ASP A 410 21.81 -19.57 -19.42
N THR A 411 22.90 -20.06 -18.82
CA THR A 411 24.15 -20.33 -19.54
C THR A 411 24.12 -21.70 -20.21
N ILE A 412 23.99 -21.71 -21.54
CA ILE A 412 23.97 -22.90 -22.38
C ILE A 412 25.37 -23.20 -22.92
N LEU A 413 25.87 -24.40 -22.64
CA LEU A 413 27.16 -24.89 -23.12
C LEU A 413 26.97 -25.65 -24.44
N SER A 414 27.48 -25.10 -25.54
CA SER A 414 27.37 -25.68 -26.89
C SER A 414 28.76 -25.99 -27.48
N GLY A 415 29.49 -26.86 -26.79
CA GLY A 415 30.83 -27.30 -27.17
C GLY A 415 30.84 -28.63 -27.94
N ILE A 416 31.66 -28.75 -28.99
CA ILE A 416 31.93 -30.03 -29.66
C ILE A 416 33.45 -30.30 -29.72
N ARG A 417 33.87 -31.49 -29.27
CA ARG A 417 35.30 -31.86 -29.24
C ARG A 417 35.89 -31.89 -30.65
N GLY A 418 37.06 -31.26 -30.81
CA GLY A 418 37.78 -31.21 -32.09
C GLY A 418 37.13 -30.28 -33.13
N GLU A 419 36.08 -29.56 -32.78
CA GLU A 419 35.36 -28.70 -33.70
C GLU A 419 36.21 -27.50 -34.15
N MET A 420 36.15 -27.19 -35.44
CA MET A 420 36.70 -25.98 -36.07
C MET A 420 35.58 -25.01 -36.42
N ALA A 421 35.91 -23.76 -36.73
CA ALA A 421 34.92 -22.74 -37.10
C ALA A 421 34.03 -23.17 -38.29
N ILE A 422 34.56 -23.92 -39.26
CA ILE A 422 33.78 -24.43 -40.40
C ILE A 422 32.68 -25.40 -39.98
N ASN A 423 32.93 -26.25 -38.99
CA ASN A 423 31.97 -27.24 -38.51
C ASN A 423 30.82 -26.55 -37.75
N ALA A 424 31.18 -25.55 -36.92
CA ALA A 424 30.24 -24.76 -36.14
C ALA A 424 29.14 -24.11 -37.00
N ILE A 425 29.49 -23.61 -38.19
CA ILE A 425 28.54 -22.99 -39.13
C ILE A 425 27.38 -23.93 -39.49
N SER A 426 27.67 -25.23 -39.63
CA SER A 426 26.72 -26.21 -40.15
C SER A 426 25.63 -26.57 -39.14
N ARG A 427 25.90 -26.39 -37.84
CA ARG A 427 24.96 -26.70 -36.76
C ARG A 427 24.35 -25.46 -36.11
N PHE A 428 24.81 -24.25 -36.46
CA PHE A 428 24.38 -23.02 -35.82
C PHE A 428 22.85 -22.86 -35.77
N ASP A 429 22.18 -23.07 -36.90
CA ASP A 429 20.72 -22.89 -36.98
C ASP A 429 19.92 -23.98 -36.25
N ASN A 430 20.53 -25.15 -35.98
CA ASN A 430 19.88 -26.25 -35.25
C ASN A 430 20.16 -26.20 -33.74
N ASP A 431 21.37 -25.76 -33.36
CA ASP A 431 21.85 -25.89 -31.99
C ASP A 431 21.86 -24.55 -31.23
N ILE A 432 21.97 -23.42 -31.92
CA ILE A 432 22.19 -22.10 -31.30
C ILE A 432 20.97 -21.21 -31.51
N ARG A 433 20.50 -21.07 -32.74
CA ARG A 433 19.35 -20.20 -33.05
C ARG A 433 18.09 -20.57 -32.24
N PRO A 434 17.75 -21.86 -32.02
CA PRO A 434 16.56 -22.22 -31.25
C PRO A 434 16.65 -21.87 -29.76
N CYS A 435 17.86 -21.69 -29.23
CA CYS A 435 18.07 -21.22 -27.85
C CYS A 435 17.67 -19.76 -27.65
N LYS A 436 17.47 -18.99 -28.74
CA LYS A 436 17.16 -17.54 -28.69
C LYS A 436 18.13 -16.76 -27.78
N PRO A 437 19.45 -16.85 -28.04
CA PRO A 437 20.43 -16.22 -27.16
C PRO A 437 20.30 -14.70 -27.16
N ASP A 438 20.45 -14.11 -25.98
CA ASP A 438 20.68 -12.68 -25.80
C ASP A 438 22.17 -12.35 -25.88
N ILE A 439 23.01 -13.28 -25.43
CA ILE A 439 24.48 -13.19 -25.49
C ILE A 439 25.04 -14.46 -26.13
N ILE A 440 25.98 -14.30 -27.07
CA ILE A 440 26.74 -15.41 -27.65
C ILE A 440 28.22 -15.17 -27.41
N ILE A 441 28.92 -16.17 -26.86
CA ILE A 441 30.37 -16.16 -26.67
C ILE A 441 30.97 -17.26 -27.55
N LEU A 442 31.80 -16.86 -28.51
CA LEU A 442 32.44 -17.77 -29.46
C LEU A 442 33.89 -18.06 -29.04
N GLY A 443 34.21 -19.34 -28.94
CA GLY A 443 35.53 -19.86 -28.57
C GLY A 443 36.05 -20.88 -29.57
N TYR A 444 36.66 -20.40 -30.66
CA TYR A 444 37.21 -21.22 -31.74
C TYR A 444 38.63 -20.81 -32.13
N GLY A 445 39.36 -21.72 -32.76
CA GLY A 445 40.72 -21.48 -33.23
C GLY A 445 41.74 -22.52 -32.76
N CYS A 446 41.50 -23.24 -31.64
CA CYS A 446 42.44 -24.26 -31.15
C CYS A 446 42.61 -25.39 -32.18
N ASN A 447 41.50 -25.88 -32.73
CA ASN A 447 41.51 -26.94 -33.73
C ASN A 447 41.82 -26.42 -35.14
N ASP A 448 41.49 -25.17 -35.43
CA ASP A 448 41.79 -24.51 -36.69
C ASP A 448 43.29 -24.24 -36.87
N ALA A 449 44.03 -24.02 -35.77
CA ALA A 449 45.48 -23.87 -35.79
C ALA A 449 46.16 -25.07 -36.47
N GLY A 450 47.09 -24.78 -37.38
CA GLY A 450 47.64 -25.72 -38.36
C GLY A 450 47.01 -25.62 -39.77
N SER A 451 45.83 -25.00 -39.89
CA SER A 451 45.19 -24.72 -41.20
C SER A 451 45.67 -23.38 -41.80
N PRO A 452 45.43 -23.12 -43.10
CA PRO A 452 45.70 -21.82 -43.71
C PRO A 452 44.94 -20.69 -42.99
N PRO A 453 45.59 -19.59 -42.56
CA PRO A 453 44.93 -18.55 -41.77
C PRO A 453 43.73 -17.89 -42.48
N ALA A 454 43.80 -17.71 -43.81
CA ALA A 454 42.69 -17.20 -44.61
C ALA A 454 41.44 -18.09 -44.55
N PHE A 455 41.62 -19.41 -44.38
CA PHE A 455 40.52 -20.35 -44.23
C PHE A 455 39.78 -20.14 -42.90
N PHE A 456 40.52 -19.94 -41.81
CA PHE A 456 39.93 -19.59 -40.52
C PHE A 456 39.23 -18.24 -40.56
N LYS A 457 39.86 -17.21 -41.16
CA LYS A 457 39.25 -15.87 -41.33
C LYS A 457 37.88 -15.93 -41.97
N TYR A 458 37.77 -16.68 -43.07
CA TYR A 458 36.55 -16.80 -43.83
C TYR A 458 35.43 -17.46 -43.01
N HIS A 459 35.70 -18.63 -42.40
CA HIS A 459 34.67 -19.37 -41.65
C HIS A 459 34.30 -18.69 -40.34
N MET A 460 35.27 -18.16 -39.60
CA MET A 460 34.99 -17.42 -38.37
C MET A 460 34.15 -16.16 -38.66
N GLY A 461 34.39 -15.49 -39.79
CA GLY A 461 33.57 -14.36 -40.22
C GLY A 461 32.11 -14.74 -40.50
N ILE A 462 31.88 -15.87 -41.18
CA ILE A 462 30.51 -16.40 -41.40
C ILE A 462 29.84 -16.75 -40.08
N LEU A 463 30.57 -17.40 -39.16
CA LEU A 463 30.02 -17.77 -37.85
C LEU A 463 29.62 -16.54 -37.03
N ILE A 464 30.45 -15.48 -37.04
CA ILE A 464 30.13 -14.21 -36.38
C ILE A 464 28.89 -13.56 -37.03
N GLN A 465 28.77 -13.58 -38.36
CA GLN A 465 27.57 -13.08 -39.03
C GLN A 465 26.32 -13.86 -38.62
N GLN A 466 26.40 -15.19 -38.52
CA GLN A 466 25.29 -16.03 -38.03
C GLN A 466 24.92 -15.67 -36.59
N ALA A 467 25.91 -15.48 -35.71
CA ALA A 467 25.71 -15.04 -34.34
C ALA A 467 25.03 -13.66 -34.27
N LEU A 468 25.53 -12.67 -35.01
CA LEU A 468 24.91 -11.34 -35.07
C LEU A 468 23.48 -11.37 -35.63
N SER A 469 23.19 -12.29 -36.57
CA SER A 469 21.85 -12.43 -37.15
C SER A 469 20.78 -12.90 -36.17
N THR A 470 21.14 -13.32 -34.96
CA THR A 470 20.16 -13.65 -33.90
C THR A 470 19.69 -12.40 -33.15
N GLY A 471 20.36 -11.26 -33.31
CA GLY A 471 20.16 -10.06 -32.49
C GLY A 471 20.90 -10.08 -31.14
N ALA A 472 21.68 -11.13 -30.86
CA ALA A 472 22.44 -11.26 -29.63
C ALA A 472 23.63 -10.28 -29.59
N LYS A 473 24.05 -9.93 -28.37
CA LYS A 473 25.38 -9.36 -28.12
C LYS A 473 26.43 -10.46 -28.32
N VAL A 474 27.38 -10.24 -29.23
CA VAL A 474 28.39 -11.24 -29.60
C VAL A 474 29.77 -10.89 -29.05
N PHE A 475 30.38 -11.85 -28.38
CA PHE A 475 31.77 -11.80 -27.90
C PHE A 475 32.58 -12.94 -28.52
N VAL A 476 33.87 -12.69 -28.73
CA VAL A 476 34.81 -13.70 -29.21
C VAL A 476 36.02 -13.72 -28.29
N HIS A 477 36.33 -14.86 -27.68
CA HIS A 477 37.57 -14.98 -26.91
C HIS A 477 38.70 -15.59 -27.73
N GLY A 478 39.93 -15.19 -27.44
CA GLY A 478 41.12 -15.73 -28.09
C GLY A 478 41.42 -17.17 -27.69
N ILE A 479 42.40 -17.74 -28.37
CA ILE A 479 43.03 -19.03 -28.07
C ILE A 479 43.99 -18.83 -26.88
N GLY A 480 43.92 -19.71 -25.88
CA GLY A 480 44.87 -19.76 -24.77
C GLY A 480 46.28 -20.19 -25.20
N TYR A 481 47.18 -20.46 -24.25
CA TYR A 481 48.49 -21.02 -24.58
C TYR A 481 48.34 -22.46 -25.11
N ILE A 482 49.10 -22.83 -26.14
CA ILE A 482 49.23 -24.21 -26.63
C ILE A 482 50.71 -24.60 -26.55
N ASP A 483 51.01 -25.77 -25.96
CA ASP A 483 52.37 -26.30 -25.90
C ASP A 483 52.79 -26.91 -27.25
N THR A 484 53.40 -26.06 -28.07
CA THR A 484 53.94 -26.43 -29.38
C THR A 484 55.44 -26.74 -29.33
N ALA A 485 56.10 -26.46 -28.19
CA ALA A 485 57.56 -26.56 -28.05
C ALA A 485 58.02 -27.96 -27.60
N ASN A 486 57.21 -28.68 -26.82
CA ASN A 486 57.53 -30.03 -26.35
C ASN A 486 57.01 -31.15 -27.27
N HIS A 487 56.81 -30.85 -28.56
CA HIS A 487 56.25 -31.77 -29.57
C HIS A 487 54.83 -32.31 -29.31
N LEU A 488 54.10 -31.82 -28.30
CA LEU A 488 52.71 -32.23 -28.04
C LEU A 488 51.75 -31.76 -29.13
N TRP A 489 51.95 -30.54 -29.64
CA TRP A 489 51.10 -29.90 -30.66
C TRP A 489 51.91 -29.07 -31.67
N SER A 490 53.05 -29.57 -32.12
CA SER A 490 53.99 -28.80 -32.97
C SER A 490 53.37 -28.26 -34.28
N GLU A 491 52.39 -28.97 -34.83
CA GLU A 491 51.62 -28.59 -36.00
C GLU A 491 50.73 -27.36 -35.78
N LYS A 492 50.50 -26.99 -34.51
CA LYS A 492 49.72 -25.81 -34.10
C LYS A 492 50.58 -24.60 -33.78
N SER A 493 51.89 -24.63 -34.10
CA SER A 493 52.85 -23.54 -33.82
C SER A 493 52.44 -22.15 -34.31
N ASN A 494 51.49 -22.06 -35.26
CA ASN A 494 50.94 -20.80 -35.75
C ASN A 494 49.69 -20.29 -35.01
N TYR A 495 49.24 -20.91 -33.91
CA TYR A 495 47.98 -20.52 -33.23
C TYR A 495 47.94 -19.05 -32.79
N THR A 496 49.07 -18.44 -32.43
CA THR A 496 49.12 -17.03 -32.04
C THR A 496 48.79 -16.08 -33.20
N LEU A 497 49.03 -16.49 -34.45
CA LEU A 497 48.61 -15.73 -35.63
C LEU A 497 47.07 -15.63 -35.70
N PHE A 498 46.36 -16.65 -35.23
CA PHE A 498 44.89 -16.67 -35.24
C PHE A 498 44.35 -15.69 -34.19
N ASN A 499 45.01 -15.56 -33.03
CA ASN A 499 44.69 -14.52 -32.05
C ASN A 499 44.90 -13.12 -32.63
N GLU A 500 46.02 -12.90 -33.32
CA GLU A 500 46.28 -11.61 -33.98
C GLU A 500 45.22 -11.30 -35.04
N MET A 501 44.78 -12.29 -35.81
CA MET A 501 43.69 -12.14 -36.78
C MET A 501 42.34 -11.85 -36.12
N LEU A 502 41.99 -12.57 -35.05
CA LEU A 502 40.77 -12.29 -34.28
C LEU A 502 40.77 -10.85 -33.78
N LYS A 503 41.88 -10.41 -33.20
CA LYS A 503 42.06 -9.10 -32.57
C LYS A 503 42.07 -7.95 -33.57
N LYS A 504 42.79 -8.09 -34.69
CA LYS A 504 43.09 -6.96 -35.60
C LYS A 504 42.23 -6.94 -36.85
N GLU A 505 41.65 -8.07 -37.25
CA GLU A 505 40.97 -8.19 -38.53
C GLU A 505 39.53 -8.67 -38.39
N ILE A 506 39.31 -9.83 -37.78
CA ILE A 506 38.01 -10.50 -37.79
C ILE A 506 37.02 -9.77 -36.88
N CYS A 507 37.30 -9.65 -35.58
CA CYS A 507 36.34 -9.03 -34.66
C CYS A 507 36.05 -7.56 -35.00
N PRO A 508 37.06 -6.72 -35.32
CA PRO A 508 36.82 -5.34 -35.75
C PRO A 508 35.98 -5.23 -37.03
N ALA A 509 36.14 -6.14 -38.01
CA ALA A 509 35.37 -6.10 -39.26
C ALA A 509 33.86 -6.31 -39.04
N TYR A 510 33.48 -6.92 -37.91
CA TYR A 510 32.09 -7.18 -37.53
C TYR A 510 31.59 -6.34 -36.35
N GLY A 511 32.45 -5.48 -35.78
CA GLY A 511 32.11 -4.67 -34.61
C GLY A 511 31.85 -5.51 -33.34
N VAL A 512 32.39 -6.73 -33.26
CA VAL A 512 32.25 -7.60 -32.08
C VAL A 512 33.46 -7.47 -31.15
N GLU A 513 33.25 -7.70 -29.86
CA GLU A 513 34.30 -7.55 -28.87
C GLU A 513 35.23 -8.78 -28.84
N TYR A 514 36.54 -8.53 -28.93
CA TYR A 514 37.58 -9.54 -28.74
C TYR A 514 38.06 -9.57 -27.28
N ILE A 515 38.11 -10.76 -26.70
CA ILE A 515 38.54 -11.02 -25.31
C ILE A 515 39.92 -11.70 -25.35
N ASP A 516 40.95 -10.93 -25.02
CA ASP A 516 42.35 -11.36 -25.13
C ASP A 516 42.79 -12.13 -23.88
N ILE A 517 42.64 -13.46 -23.91
CA ILE A 517 43.02 -14.33 -22.78
C ILE A 517 44.50 -14.76 -22.82
N TYR A 518 45.14 -14.68 -23.98
CA TYR A 518 46.48 -15.24 -24.23
C TYR A 518 47.58 -14.70 -23.31
N PRO A 519 47.72 -13.38 -23.07
CA PRO A 519 48.81 -12.84 -22.26
C PRO A 519 48.86 -13.40 -20.84
N SER A 520 47.70 -13.74 -20.27
CA SER A 520 47.61 -14.31 -18.92
C SER A 520 48.06 -15.78 -18.90
N PHE A 521 47.68 -16.56 -19.92
CA PHE A 521 48.16 -17.94 -20.07
C PHE A 521 49.68 -18.00 -20.31
N GLN A 522 50.23 -17.09 -21.12
CA GLN A 522 51.65 -17.09 -21.45
C GLN A 522 52.56 -16.84 -20.23
N LYS A 523 52.07 -16.11 -19.22
CA LYS A 523 52.84 -15.79 -18.01
C LYS A 523 53.13 -17.01 -17.14
N ASP A 524 52.17 -17.94 -17.05
CA ASP A 524 52.30 -19.16 -16.25
C ASP A 524 51.55 -20.34 -16.88
N PRO A 525 52.05 -20.89 -18.02
CA PRO A 525 51.36 -21.97 -18.71
C PRO A 525 51.21 -23.22 -17.84
N ALA A 526 52.18 -23.51 -16.96
CA ALA A 526 52.16 -24.68 -16.10
C ALA A 526 50.99 -24.66 -15.10
N LYS A 527 50.58 -23.47 -14.66
CA LYS A 527 49.41 -23.27 -13.80
C LYS A 527 48.10 -23.39 -14.56
N PHE A 528 48.00 -22.77 -15.74
CA PHE A 528 46.73 -22.59 -16.43
C PHE A 528 46.39 -23.71 -17.44
N MET A 529 47.35 -24.57 -17.77
CA MET A 529 47.16 -25.66 -18.73
C MET A 529 47.16 -27.03 -18.05
N ARG A 530 46.39 -27.96 -18.60
CA ARG A 530 46.51 -29.39 -18.28
C ARG A 530 47.81 -29.95 -18.87
N LYS A 531 48.18 -31.14 -18.38
CA LYS A 531 49.34 -31.90 -18.87
C LYS A 531 49.27 -32.25 -20.36
N ASP A 532 48.10 -32.19 -20.97
CA ASP A 532 47.95 -32.39 -22.41
C ASP A 532 48.44 -31.19 -23.23
N GLY A 533 48.77 -30.06 -22.61
CA GLY A 533 49.34 -28.88 -23.27
C GLY A 533 48.35 -28.07 -24.10
N MET A 534 47.05 -28.35 -24.04
CA MET A 534 46.03 -27.64 -24.84
C MET A 534 44.78 -27.29 -24.03
N HIS A 535 44.29 -28.15 -23.15
CA HIS A 535 43.08 -27.86 -22.39
C HIS A 535 43.42 -27.13 -21.09
N TRP A 536 42.50 -26.29 -20.62
CA TRP A 536 42.75 -25.48 -19.44
C TRP A 536 42.62 -26.29 -18.14
N SER A 537 43.49 -25.99 -17.18
CA SER A 537 43.34 -26.44 -15.79
C SER A 537 42.10 -25.79 -15.15
N LYS A 538 41.81 -26.11 -13.89
CA LYS A 538 40.74 -25.40 -13.16
C LYS A 538 41.07 -23.92 -13.06
N GLU A 539 42.31 -23.59 -12.73
CA GLU A 539 42.80 -22.22 -12.62
C GLU A 539 42.77 -21.50 -13.97
N GLY A 540 42.99 -22.21 -15.08
CA GLY A 540 42.87 -21.66 -16.43
C GLY A 540 41.41 -21.40 -16.81
N ALA A 541 40.49 -22.29 -16.44
CA ALA A 541 39.06 -22.08 -16.63
C ALA A 541 38.56 -20.88 -15.81
N ASP A 542 38.99 -20.76 -14.55
CA ASP A 542 38.70 -19.61 -13.70
C ASP A 542 39.18 -18.31 -14.36
N LEU A 543 40.43 -18.28 -14.86
CA LEU A 543 41.00 -17.12 -15.54
C LEU A 543 40.13 -16.69 -16.74
N VAL A 544 39.74 -17.63 -17.61
CA VAL A 544 38.93 -17.32 -18.80
C VAL A 544 37.55 -16.80 -18.38
N ALA A 545 36.90 -17.46 -17.43
CA ALA A 545 35.60 -17.03 -16.93
C ALA A 545 35.65 -15.58 -16.41
N HIS A 546 36.71 -15.20 -15.68
CA HIS A 546 36.87 -13.84 -15.18
C HIS A 546 37.16 -12.82 -16.28
N GLU A 547 37.96 -13.15 -17.29
CA GLU A 547 38.20 -12.23 -18.42
C GLU A 547 36.93 -12.03 -19.27
N VAL A 548 36.15 -13.10 -19.45
CA VAL A 548 34.85 -13.02 -20.13
C VAL A 548 33.84 -12.21 -19.31
N PHE A 549 33.73 -12.52 -18.01
CA PHE A 549 32.85 -11.81 -17.07
C PHE A 549 33.10 -10.30 -17.11
N LYS A 550 34.37 -9.85 -17.01
CA LYS A 550 34.74 -8.42 -17.07
C LYS A 550 34.18 -7.70 -18.30
N LYS A 551 34.07 -8.41 -19.43
CA LYS A 551 33.55 -7.86 -20.69
C LYS A 551 32.03 -7.86 -20.74
N ILE A 552 31.42 -8.95 -20.30
CA ILE A 552 29.96 -9.05 -20.26
C ILE A 552 29.36 -8.00 -19.34
N VAL A 553 29.88 -7.82 -18.12
CA VAL A 553 29.32 -6.82 -17.17
C VAL A 553 29.41 -5.38 -17.66
N GLN A 554 30.35 -5.07 -18.57
CA GLN A 554 30.41 -3.74 -19.20
C GLN A 554 29.20 -3.50 -20.10
N SER A 555 28.66 -4.55 -20.71
CA SER A 555 27.47 -4.52 -21.56
C SER A 555 26.15 -4.63 -20.80
N LEU A 556 26.17 -4.87 -19.48
CA LEU A 556 24.96 -5.00 -18.65
C LEU A 556 24.72 -3.78 -17.76
N ASP A 557 23.47 -3.41 -17.54
CA ASP A 557 23.05 -2.39 -16.55
C ASP A 557 23.14 -2.93 -15.10
N SER A 558 22.68 -2.16 -14.11
CA SER A 558 22.72 -2.57 -12.70
C SER A 558 21.81 -3.76 -12.37
N ASN A 559 20.82 -4.04 -13.22
CA ASN A 559 19.81 -5.08 -13.04
C ASN A 559 20.12 -6.32 -13.90
N GLY A 560 21.25 -6.33 -14.63
CA GLY A 560 21.65 -7.42 -15.49
C GLY A 560 20.98 -7.44 -16.86
N ASN A 561 20.36 -6.33 -17.31
CA ASN A 561 19.86 -6.20 -18.69
C ASN A 561 20.96 -5.75 -19.63
N ILE A 562 20.92 -6.16 -20.91
CA ILE A 562 21.82 -5.63 -21.94
C ILE A 562 21.55 -4.12 -22.14
N LYS A 563 22.62 -3.31 -22.09
CA LYS A 563 22.57 -1.88 -22.42
C LYS A 563 22.37 -1.69 -23.92
N ASP A 564 21.50 -0.74 -24.28
CA ASP A 564 21.30 -0.25 -25.65
C ASP A 564 22.57 0.36 -26.27
#